data_AF-K5W1T6-F1
#
_entry.id   AF-K5W1T6-F1
#
_cell.length_a   1.000
_cell.length_b   1.000
_cell.length_c   1.000
_cell.angle_alpha   90.00
_cell.angle_beta   90.00
_cell.angle_gamma   90.00
#
_symmetry.space_group_name_H-M   'P 1'
#
loop_
_entity.id
_entity.type
_entity.pdbx_description
1 polymer ?
#
loop_
_entity_poly.entity_id
_entity_poly.type
_entity_poly.pdbx_seq_one_letter_code
_entity_poly.pdbx_strand_id
1 'polypeptide(L)'
;MSGLSTNMAAGMPRSASSMLLLSTELCSLDSTLGAIVIAEILVAVLYGITSMQVYIYFHCSPRDSRLVKRTIFFLWILSSIYLVFASHAVYYYAVTNFMNPLAATKYSWSLVANLFVGDLIEIIVTLTFAYRIYILSGRKWPLILIILPQVASCIGTIATGVVE
;
A
#
# COMPACT_ATOMS: atom_id res chain seq x y z
N MET A 1 4.01 -39.16 -18.62
CA MET A 1 3.86 -38.02 -19.56
C MET A 1 4.70 -36.80 -19.14
N SER A 2 5.86 -37.01 -18.48
CA SER A 2 6.78 -35.95 -18.01
C SER A 2 8.05 -35.81 -18.86
N GLY A 3 8.18 -36.60 -19.94
CA GLY A 3 9.38 -36.65 -20.79
C GLY A 3 9.28 -35.89 -22.12
N LEU A 4 8.18 -35.15 -22.36
CA LEU A 4 7.98 -34.40 -23.61
C LEU A 4 8.42 -32.93 -23.51
N SER A 5 8.37 -32.33 -22.31
CA SER A 5 8.75 -30.92 -22.11
C SER A 5 10.26 -30.67 -22.10
N THR A 6 11.07 -31.66 -21.76
CA THR A 6 12.54 -31.54 -21.70
C THR A 6 13.22 -31.65 -23.07
N ASN A 7 12.61 -32.35 -24.04
CA ASN A 7 13.20 -32.54 -25.37
C ASN A 7 12.84 -31.42 -26.37
N MET A 8 11.83 -30.60 -26.08
CA MET A 8 11.41 -29.49 -26.96
C MET A 8 12.23 -28.20 -26.76
N ALA A 9 12.90 -28.06 -25.62
CA ALA A 9 13.75 -26.91 -25.33
C ALA A 9 15.12 -26.95 -26.05
N ALA A 10 15.58 -28.13 -26.49
CA ALA A 10 16.93 -28.32 -27.01
C ALA A 10 17.11 -27.93 -28.50
N GLY A 11 16.02 -27.67 -29.23
CA GLY A 11 16.05 -27.35 -30.67
C GLY A 11 15.44 -25.99 -31.04
N MET A 12 15.14 -25.13 -30.07
CA MET A 12 14.37 -23.91 -30.33
C MET A 12 15.28 -22.80 -30.89
N PRO A 13 14.97 -22.21 -32.07
CA PRO A 13 15.77 -21.15 -32.65
C PRO A 13 15.83 -19.96 -31.68
N ARG A 14 16.98 -19.28 -31.58
CA ARG A 14 17.22 -18.13 -30.69
C ARG A 14 16.14 -17.02 -30.79
N SER A 15 15.45 -16.94 -31.93
CA SER A 15 14.31 -16.04 -32.14
C SER A 15 13.05 -16.45 -31.39
N ALA A 16 12.80 -17.74 -31.21
CA ALA A 16 11.60 -18.23 -30.53
C ALA A 16 11.76 -18.23 -29.00
N SER A 17 12.98 -18.42 -28.49
CA SER A 17 13.30 -18.21 -27.07
C SER A 17 13.19 -16.73 -26.68
N SER A 18 13.65 -15.80 -27.51
CA SER A 18 13.46 -14.35 -27.26
C SER A 18 12.00 -13.92 -27.34
N MET A 19 11.19 -14.49 -28.25
CA MET A 19 9.75 -14.27 -28.29
C MET A 19 9.02 -14.79 -27.05
N LEU A 20 9.39 -15.99 -26.56
CA LEU A 20 8.80 -16.55 -25.34
C LEU A 20 9.16 -15.71 -24.10
N LEU A 21 10.41 -15.26 -24.00
CA LEU A 21 10.83 -14.37 -22.92
C LEU A 21 10.04 -13.05 -22.98
N LEU A 22 9.91 -12.42 -24.15
CA LEU A 22 9.12 -11.20 -24.30
C LEU A 22 7.64 -11.41 -23.90
N SER A 23 7.04 -12.52 -24.31
CA SER A 23 5.66 -12.84 -23.92
C SER A 23 5.48 -13.09 -22.41
N THR A 24 6.50 -13.65 -21.76
CA THR A 24 6.48 -13.91 -20.31
C THR A 24 6.63 -12.60 -19.54
N GLU A 25 7.54 -11.72 -19.97
CA GLU A 25 7.74 -10.38 -19.38
C GLU A 25 6.51 -9.48 -19.56
N LEU A 26 5.81 -9.57 -20.69
CA LEU A 26 4.56 -8.82 -20.90
C LEU A 26 3.43 -9.34 -20.01
N CYS A 27 3.32 -10.67 -19.85
CA CYS A 27 2.32 -11.29 -18.98
C CYS A 27 2.55 -10.96 -17.50
N SER A 28 3.81 -10.95 -17.05
CA SER A 28 4.16 -10.58 -15.67
C SER A 28 3.87 -9.10 -15.38
N LEU A 29 4.16 -8.20 -16.32
CA LEU A 29 3.85 -6.78 -16.21
C LEU A 29 2.33 -6.54 -16.12
N ASP A 30 1.56 -7.14 -17.04
CA ASP A 30 0.09 -7.01 -17.07
C ASP A 30 -0.55 -7.50 -15.77
N SER A 31 -0.12 -8.66 -15.26
CA SER A 31 -0.63 -9.21 -14.00
C SER A 31 -0.30 -8.34 -12.78
N THR A 32 0.90 -7.76 -12.72
CA THR A 32 1.33 -6.90 -11.61
C THR A 32 0.57 -5.57 -11.64
N LEU A 33 0.42 -4.99 -12.82
CA LEU A 33 -0.25 -3.70 -12.98
C LEU A 33 -1.77 -3.82 -12.75
N GLY A 34 -2.38 -4.90 -13.25
CA GLY A 34 -3.75 -5.25 -12.94
C GLY A 34 -3.99 -5.46 -11.44
N ALA A 35 -3.07 -6.13 -10.74
CA ALA A 35 -3.16 -6.32 -9.29
C ALA A 35 -3.09 -4.99 -8.52
N ILE A 36 -2.21 -4.06 -8.91
CA ILE A 36 -2.09 -2.74 -8.28
C ILE A 36 -3.38 -1.91 -8.49
N VAL A 37 -3.97 -1.94 -9.69
CA VAL A 37 -5.23 -1.24 -9.97
C VAL A 37 -6.38 -1.81 -9.12
N ILE A 38 -6.49 -3.13 -9.00
CA ILE A 38 -7.50 -3.78 -8.15
C ILE A 38 -7.29 -3.39 -6.68
N ALA A 39 -6.05 -3.37 -6.20
CA ALA A 39 -5.72 -2.95 -4.84
C ALA A 39 -6.16 -1.50 -4.58
N GLU A 40 -5.89 -0.58 -5.50
CA GLU A 40 -6.31 0.83 -5.39
C GLU A 40 -7.84 0.97 -5.31
N ILE A 41 -8.59 0.22 -6.12
CA ILE A 41 -10.06 0.22 -6.06
C ILE A 41 -10.54 -0.23 -4.67
N LEU A 42 -9.94 -1.29 -4.11
CA LEU A 42 -10.29 -1.77 -2.78
C LEU A 42 -9.97 -0.73 -1.70
N VAL A 43 -8.81 -0.08 -1.78
CA VAL A 43 -8.44 1.03 -0.88
C VAL A 43 -9.44 2.17 -0.96
N ALA A 44 -9.86 2.57 -2.16
CA ALA A 44 -10.85 3.62 -2.37
C ALA A 44 -12.22 3.26 -1.74
N VAL A 45 -12.66 2.00 -1.86
CA VAL A 45 -13.90 1.52 -1.22
C VAL A 45 -13.78 1.56 0.30
N LEU A 46 -12.68 1.08 0.86
CA LEU A 46 -12.43 1.11 2.31
C LEU A 46 -12.36 2.54 2.85
N TYR A 47 -11.77 3.46 2.08
CA TYR A 47 -11.76 4.90 2.40
C TYR A 47 -13.19 5.49 2.43
N GLY A 48 -14.06 5.08 1.51
CA GLY A 48 -15.48 5.45 1.53
C GLY A 48 -16.20 5.00 2.80
N ILE A 49 -15.98 3.75 3.21
CA ILE A 49 -16.53 3.19 4.46
C ILE A 49 -16.00 3.98 5.67
N THR A 50 -14.70 4.25 5.70
CA THR A 50 -14.06 5.01 6.78
C THR A 50 -14.63 6.43 6.88
N SER A 51 -14.85 7.09 5.73
CA SER A 51 -15.48 8.41 5.68
C SER A 51 -16.89 8.41 6.26
N MET A 52 -17.67 7.36 5.98
CA MET A 52 -18.99 7.17 6.60
C MET A 52 -18.89 6.96 8.11
N GLN A 53 -17.93 6.17 8.59
CA GLN A 53 -17.69 5.96 10.03
C GLN A 53 -17.33 7.27 10.74
N VAL A 54 -16.48 8.10 10.12
CA VAL A 54 -16.11 9.42 10.63
C VAL A 54 -17.35 10.31 10.72
N TYR A 55 -18.16 10.37 9.67
CA TYR A 55 -19.39 11.16 9.65
C TYR A 55 -20.35 10.76 10.78
N ILE A 56 -20.61 9.45 10.92
CA ILE A 56 -21.47 8.91 11.99
C ILE A 56 -20.89 9.26 13.37
N TYR A 57 -19.58 9.15 13.56
CA TYR A 57 -18.92 9.48 14.83
C TYR A 57 -19.12 10.96 15.23
N PHE A 58 -18.98 11.88 14.27
CA PHE A 58 -19.19 13.31 14.53
C PHE A 58 -20.64 13.64 14.92
N HIS A 59 -21.62 12.92 14.35
CA HIS A 59 -23.04 13.11 14.64
C HIS A 59 -23.51 12.41 15.93
N CYS A 60 -23.09 11.17 16.17
CA CYS A 60 -23.59 10.35 17.29
C CYS A 60 -22.87 10.61 18.61
N SER A 61 -21.65 11.17 18.61
CA SER A 61 -20.86 11.41 19.81
C SER A 61 -20.58 12.91 20.05
N PRO A 62 -21.60 13.75 20.33
CA PRO A 62 -21.38 15.18 20.57
C PRO A 62 -20.54 15.46 21.82
N ARG A 63 -20.62 14.59 22.85
CA ARG A 63 -19.99 14.77 24.18
C ARG A 63 -18.55 14.25 24.29
N ASP A 64 -18.00 13.63 23.25
CA ASP A 64 -16.63 13.13 23.28
C ASP A 64 -15.58 14.24 23.26
N SER A 65 -14.40 13.94 23.83
CA SER A 65 -13.26 14.85 23.95
C SER A 65 -12.90 15.48 22.59
N ARG A 66 -12.75 16.82 22.57
CA ARG A 66 -12.38 17.58 21.37
C ARG A 66 -11.05 17.11 20.77
N LEU A 67 -10.16 16.53 21.59
CA LEU A 67 -8.88 16.00 21.13
C LEU A 67 -9.08 14.77 20.24
N VAL A 68 -9.95 13.84 20.62
CA VAL A 68 -10.23 12.62 19.83
C VAL A 68 -10.86 12.98 18.48
N LYS A 69 -11.80 13.94 18.48
CA LYS A 69 -12.41 14.46 17.24
C LYS A 69 -11.38 15.10 16.30
N ARG A 70 -10.45 15.90 16.85
CA ARG A 70 -9.35 16.49 16.05
C ARG A 70 -8.44 15.42 15.46
N THR A 71 -8.07 14.39 16.22
CA THR A 71 -7.24 13.29 15.73
C THR A 71 -7.93 12.54 14.59
N ILE A 72 -9.23 12.24 14.73
CA ILE A 72 -10.00 11.54 13.69
C ILE A 72 -10.12 12.40 12.42
N PHE A 73 -10.38 13.70 12.55
CA PHE A 73 -10.44 14.60 11.39
C PHE A 73 -9.08 14.72 10.69
N PHE A 74 -8.00 14.83 11.46
CA PHE A 74 -6.64 14.86 10.91
C PHE A 74 -6.31 13.56 10.17
N LEU A 75 -6.66 12.42 10.76
CA LEU A 75 -6.46 11.12 10.15
C LEU A 75 -7.25 10.99 8.84
N TRP A 76 -8.49 11.48 8.82
CA TRP A 76 -9.31 11.48 7.61
C TRP A 76 -8.69 12.30 6.47
N ILE A 77 -8.13 13.49 6.77
CA ILE A 77 -7.39 14.29 5.78
C ILE A 77 -6.16 13.53 5.28
N LEU A 78 -5.41 12.91 6.18
CA LEU A 78 -4.19 12.17 5.83
C LEU A 78 -4.52 10.97 4.93
N SER A 79 -5.60 10.26 5.20
CA SER A 79 -6.12 9.19 4.33
C SER A 79 -6.56 9.71 2.96
N SER A 80 -7.11 10.92 2.86
CA SER A 80 -7.41 11.55 1.56
C SER A 80 -6.13 11.82 0.76
N ILE A 81 -5.09 12.34 1.42
CA ILE A 81 -3.79 12.61 0.78
C ILE A 81 -3.15 11.31 0.28
N TYR A 82 -3.20 10.25 1.10
CA TYR A 82 -2.75 8.91 0.72
C TYR A 82 -3.46 8.45 -0.57
N LEU A 83 -4.79 8.52 -0.61
CA LEU A 83 -5.56 8.10 -1.79
C LEU A 83 -5.20 8.93 -3.04
N VAL A 84 -5.00 10.24 -2.90
CA VAL A 84 -4.61 11.10 -4.02
C VAL A 84 -3.23 10.73 -4.56
N PHE A 85 -2.25 10.48 -3.68
CA PHE A 85 -0.90 10.08 -4.09
C PHE A 85 -0.88 8.67 -4.68
N ALA A 86 -1.64 7.74 -4.12
CA ALA A 86 -1.81 6.40 -4.65
C ALA A 86 -2.43 6.45 -6.06
N SER A 87 -3.52 7.17 -6.24
CA SER A 87 -4.17 7.36 -7.55
C SER A 87 -3.24 8.02 -8.58
N HIS A 88 -2.45 9.03 -8.18
CA HIS A 88 -1.45 9.64 -9.07
C HIS A 88 -0.34 8.65 -9.46
N ALA A 89 0.14 7.84 -8.51
CA ALA A 89 1.13 6.80 -8.78
C ALA A 89 0.57 5.75 -9.74
N VAL A 90 -0.65 5.25 -9.50
CA VAL A 90 -1.33 4.30 -10.38
C VAL A 90 -1.50 4.87 -11.78
N TYR A 91 -1.92 6.13 -11.93
CA TYR A 91 -2.03 6.77 -13.24
C TYR A 91 -0.67 6.86 -13.97
N TYR A 92 0.40 7.20 -13.25
CA TYR A 92 1.75 7.31 -13.83
C TYR A 92 2.28 5.95 -14.32
N TYR A 93 2.08 4.89 -13.53
CA TYR A 93 2.51 3.53 -13.89
C TYR A 93 1.59 2.87 -14.93
N ALA A 94 0.27 3.00 -14.80
CA ALA A 94 -0.73 2.34 -15.64
C ALA A 94 -0.93 3.01 -17.01
N VAL A 95 -0.90 4.34 -17.09
CA VAL A 95 -1.27 5.06 -18.32
C VAL A 95 -0.04 5.58 -19.06
N THR A 96 0.93 6.14 -18.34
CA THR A 96 2.04 6.87 -18.96
C THR A 96 3.22 5.95 -19.32
N ASN A 97 3.46 4.87 -18.55
CA ASN A 97 4.63 4.00 -18.71
C ASN A 97 4.29 2.52 -18.94
N PHE A 98 3.10 2.21 -19.47
CA PHE A 98 2.65 0.83 -19.70
C PHE A 98 3.61 -0.04 -20.55
N MET A 99 4.48 0.59 -21.35
CA MET A 99 5.44 -0.08 -22.24
C MET A 99 6.92 0.07 -21.83
N ASN A 100 7.23 0.65 -20.67
CA ASN A 100 8.62 0.85 -20.24
C ASN A 100 8.93 0.17 -18.89
N PRO A 101 9.45 -1.07 -18.88
CA PRO A 101 9.79 -1.78 -17.64
C PRO A 101 10.92 -1.11 -16.84
N LEU A 102 11.70 -0.20 -17.45
CA LEU A 102 12.66 0.64 -16.71
C LEU A 102 12.00 1.72 -15.84
N ALA A 103 10.75 2.11 -16.13
CA ALA A 103 10.03 3.07 -15.30
C ALA A 103 9.49 2.42 -14.01
N ALA A 104 9.24 1.10 -14.02
CA ALA A 104 8.84 0.35 -12.83
C ALA A 104 10.01 0.07 -11.85
N THR A 105 11.25 0.14 -12.33
CA THR A 105 12.46 -0.05 -11.51
C THR A 105 12.94 1.24 -10.85
N LYS A 106 12.47 2.41 -11.30
CA LYS A 106 12.64 3.66 -10.58
C LYS A 106 11.36 3.96 -9.78
N TYR A 107 11.51 3.98 -8.47
CA TYR A 107 10.51 4.49 -7.57
C TYR A 107 10.16 5.93 -7.98
N SER A 108 8.88 6.18 -8.20
CA SER A 108 8.38 7.53 -8.45
C SER A 108 8.28 8.26 -7.12
N TRP A 109 8.62 9.55 -7.12
CA TRP A 109 8.53 10.39 -5.92
C TRP A 109 7.14 10.33 -5.26
N SER A 110 6.08 10.12 -6.05
CA SER A 110 4.71 9.97 -5.56
C SER A 110 4.51 8.66 -4.78
N LEU A 111 5.15 7.56 -5.20
CA LEU A 111 5.07 6.28 -4.51
C LEU A 111 5.79 6.35 -3.16
N VAL A 112 6.99 6.94 -3.13
CA VAL A 112 7.74 7.14 -1.88
C VAL A 112 6.99 8.08 -0.94
N ALA A 113 6.45 9.19 -1.44
CA ALA A 113 5.57 10.05 -0.66
C ALA A 113 4.35 9.29 -0.11
N ASN A 114 3.75 8.39 -0.90
CA ASN A 114 2.62 7.58 -0.46
C ASN A 114 3.01 6.61 0.67
N LEU A 115 4.20 6.00 0.61
CA LEU A 115 4.71 5.14 1.69
C LEU A 115 4.88 5.92 3.00
N PHE A 116 5.48 7.12 2.93
CA PHE A 116 5.61 7.98 4.12
C PHE A 116 4.26 8.38 4.70
N VAL A 117 3.29 8.75 3.86
CA VAL A 117 1.94 9.10 4.34
C VAL A 117 1.25 7.88 4.95
N GLY A 118 1.40 6.70 4.35
CA GLY A 118 0.86 5.44 4.88
C GLY A 118 1.41 5.10 6.26
N ASP A 119 2.73 5.17 6.43
CA ASP A 119 3.40 4.91 7.72
C ASP A 119 2.93 5.88 8.81
N LEU A 120 2.77 7.16 8.47
CA LEU A 120 2.21 8.16 9.39
C LEU A 120 0.77 7.84 9.82
N ILE A 121 -0.08 7.40 8.89
CA ILE A 121 -1.46 6.95 9.19
C ILE A 121 -1.40 5.76 10.16
N GLU A 122 -0.57 4.77 9.86
CA GLU A 122 -0.43 3.54 10.65
C GLU A 122 0.01 3.84 12.09
N ILE A 123 1.01 4.71 12.28
CA ILE A 123 1.51 5.15 13.59
C ILE A 123 0.38 5.83 14.39
N ILE A 124 -0.36 6.76 13.78
CA ILE A 124 -1.42 7.50 14.46
C ILE A 124 -2.58 6.58 14.87
N VAL A 125 -2.99 5.68 13.96
CA VAL A 125 -4.05 4.69 14.21
C VAL A 125 -3.62 3.78 15.35
N THR A 126 -2.42 3.22 15.26
CA THR A 126 -1.85 2.33 16.26
C THR A 126 -1.75 3.02 17.62
N LEU A 127 -1.27 4.26 17.69
CA LEU A 127 -1.19 5.02 18.95
C LEU A 127 -2.58 5.25 19.55
N THR A 128 -3.58 5.53 18.72
CA THR A 128 -4.97 5.72 19.16
C THR A 128 -5.57 4.41 19.70
N PHE A 129 -5.37 3.30 19.00
CA PHE A 129 -5.81 1.97 19.45
C PHE A 129 -5.09 1.54 20.73
N ALA A 130 -3.77 1.75 20.79
CA ALA A 130 -2.93 1.51 21.95
C ALA A 130 -3.44 2.27 23.18
N TYR A 131 -3.77 3.57 23.03
CA TYR A 131 -4.36 4.37 24.10
C TYR A 131 -5.70 3.79 24.58
N ARG A 132 -6.59 3.39 23.65
CA ARG A 132 -7.89 2.78 23.99
C ARG A 132 -7.75 1.41 24.66
N ILE A 133 -6.76 0.60 24.27
CA ILE A 133 -6.49 -0.69 24.89
C ILE A 133 -5.89 -0.50 26.28
N TYR A 134 -5.01 0.48 26.47
CA TYR A 134 -4.39 0.77 27.75
C TYR A 134 -5.43 1.15 28.81
N ILE A 135 -6.38 2.03 28.47
CA ILE A 135 -7.44 2.43 29.40
C ILE A 135 -8.40 1.27 29.74
N LEU A 136 -8.59 0.30 28.84
CA LEU A 136 -9.49 -0.84 29.05
C LEU A 136 -8.82 -2.02 29.77
N SER A 137 -7.56 -2.32 29.44
CA SER A 137 -6.86 -3.52 29.92
C SER A 137 -6.09 -3.28 31.22
N GLY A 138 -5.67 -2.03 31.51
CA GLY A 138 -4.85 -1.70 32.67
C GLY A 138 -3.46 -2.36 32.70
N ARG A 139 -3.13 -3.20 31.70
CA ARG A 139 -1.86 -3.92 31.54
C ARG A 139 -1.10 -3.40 30.33
N LYS A 140 0.24 -3.36 30.46
CA LYS A 140 1.16 -2.82 29.45
C LYS A 140 1.50 -3.80 28.32
N TRP A 141 1.22 -5.10 28.49
CA TRP A 141 1.57 -6.15 27.52
C TRP A 141 1.01 -5.96 26.10
N PRO A 142 -0.28 -5.60 25.88
CA PRO A 142 -0.79 -5.38 24.53
C PRO A 142 -0.17 -4.17 23.82
N LEU A 143 0.37 -3.19 24.56
CA LEU A 143 1.11 -2.07 23.95
C LEU A 143 2.39 -2.55 23.26
N ILE A 144 3.12 -3.47 23.91
CA ILE A 144 4.40 -3.99 23.40
C ILE A 144 4.17 -4.80 22.13
N LEU A 145 3.12 -5.63 22.09
CA LEU A 145 2.78 -6.44 20.91
C LEU A 145 2.46 -5.56 19.68
N ILE A 146 1.79 -4.44 19.90
CA ILE A 146 1.29 -3.58 18.82
C ILE A 146 2.39 -2.62 18.31
N ILE A 147 3.30 -2.17 19.17
CA ILE A 147 4.38 -1.24 18.79
C ILE A 147 5.49 -1.95 18.00
N LEU A 148 5.74 -3.23 18.27
CA LEU A 148 6.83 -4.00 17.63
C LEU A 148 6.75 -4.02 16.08
N PRO A 149 5.59 -4.30 15.43
CA PRO A 149 5.47 -4.22 13.98
C PRO A 149 5.72 -2.80 13.42
N GLN A 150 5.31 -1.75 14.13
CA GLN A 150 5.46 -0.37 13.67
C GLN A 150 6.93 0.03 13.55
N VAL A 151 7.75 -0.38 14.54
CA VAL A 151 9.20 -0.11 14.52
C VAL A 151 9.86 -0.83 13.33
N ALA A 152 9.41 -2.06 13.02
CA ALA A 152 9.91 -2.78 11.85
C ALA A 152 9.53 -2.09 10.52
N SER A 153 8.30 -1.59 10.41
CA SER A 153 7.82 -0.85 9.23
C SER A 153 8.61 0.45 9.01
N CYS A 154 8.82 1.25 10.07
CA CYS A 154 9.62 2.48 9.97
C CYS A 154 11.05 2.22 9.50
N ILE A 155 11.69 1.15 9.97
CA ILE A 155 13.05 0.79 9.53
C ILE A 155 13.06 0.47 8.02
N GLY A 156 12.03 -0.24 7.54
CA GLY A 156 11.87 -0.54 6.11
C GLY A 156 11.66 0.72 5.26
N THR A 157 10.83 1.65 5.71
CA THR A 157 10.57 2.93 5.00
C THR A 157 11.82 3.81 4.96
N ILE A 158 12.59 3.88 6.05
CA ILE A 158 13.85 4.64 6.06
C ILE A 158 14.89 3.99 5.14
N ALA A 159 15.01 2.66 5.17
CA ALA A 159 15.95 1.95 4.29
C ALA A 159 15.63 2.16 2.81
N THR A 160 14.36 2.16 2.43
CA THR A 160 13.93 2.42 1.04
C THR A 160 14.20 3.86 0.62
N GLY A 161 13.97 4.85 1.48
CA GLY A 161 14.29 6.25 1.21
C GLY A 161 15.81 6.57 1.16
N VAL A 162 16.66 5.74 1.76
CA VAL A 162 18.13 5.86 1.69
C VAL A 162 18.71 5.20 0.43
N VAL A 163 17.96 4.27 -0.18
CA VAL A 163 18.38 3.50 -1.35
C VAL A 163 18.03 4.18 -2.69
N GLU A 164 17.13 5.16 -2.68
CA GLU A 164 16.89 6.08 -3.82
C GLU A 164 18.01 7.11 -4.04
#